data_AF-A0A7J7K581-F1
#
_entry.id   AF-A0A7J7K581-F1
#
_cell.length_a   1.000
_cell.length_b   1.000
_cell.length_c   1.000
_cell.angle_alpha   90.00
_cell.angle_beta   90.00
_cell.angle_gamma   90.00
#
_symmetry.space_group_name_H-M   'P 1'
#
loop_
_entity.id
_entity.type
_entity.pdbx_description
1 polymer ?
#
loop_
_entity_poly.entity_id
_entity_poly.type
_entity_poly.pdbx_seq_one_letter_code
_entity_poly.pdbx_strand_id
1 'polypeptide(L)' 'MSRPKLEDAAAIWYLRLQYIIKDIEQVQNNAIRFIAKLKGRDSITAARDKLNLETLHDRRFKLRHKLLL' A
#
# COMPACT_ATOMS: atom_id res chain seq x y z
N MET A 1 18.18 18.49 -13.10
CA MET A 1 18.87 17.42 -12.35
C MET A 1 18.49 17.43 -10.87
N SER A 2 17.24 17.14 -10.52
CA SER A 2 16.75 17.11 -9.12
C SER A 2 16.36 15.70 -8.63
N ARG A 3 16.46 14.68 -9.50
CA ARG A 3 16.00 13.30 -9.24
C ARG A 3 16.71 12.61 -8.05
N PRO A 4 18.06 12.68 -7.90
CA PRO A 4 18.74 11.97 -6.81
C PRO A 4 18.33 12.47 -5.43
N LYS A 5 18.23 13.80 -5.26
CA LYS A 5 17.83 14.42 -4.00
C LYS A 5 16.40 14.08 -3.58
N LEU A 6 15.52 13.90 -4.58
CA LEU A 6 14.13 13.53 -4.33
C LEU A 6 14.00 12.05 -3.92
N GLU A 7 14.80 11.18 -4.53
CA GLU A 7 14.88 9.75 -4.17
C GLU A 7 15.45 9.56 -2.75
N ASP A 8 16.52 10.27 -2.41
CA ASP A 8 17.12 10.26 -1.06
C ASP A 8 16.14 10.77 0.00
N ALA A 9 15.48 11.91 -0.26
CA ALA A 9 14.44 12.43 0.62
C ALA A 9 13.28 11.44 0.74
N ALA A 10 12.82 10.85 -0.37
CA ALA A 10 11.73 9.88 -0.36
C ALA A 10 12.07 8.61 0.43
N ALA A 11 13.32 8.17 0.44
CA ALA A 11 13.79 7.02 1.22
C ALA A 11 13.78 7.32 2.73
N ILE A 12 14.29 8.48 3.13
CA ILE A 12 14.30 8.93 4.54
C ILE A 12 12.87 9.08 5.07
N TRP A 13 12.00 9.73 4.29
CA TRP A 13 10.60 9.91 4.65
C TRP A 13 9.83 8.60 4.65
N TYR A 14 10.18 7.64 3.78
CA TYR A 14 9.53 6.34 3.73
C TYR A 14 9.72 5.56 5.03
N LEU A 15 10.95 5.49 5.55
CA LEU A 15 11.24 4.84 6.83
C LEU A 15 10.38 5.39 7.97
N ARG A 16 10.29 6.72 8.06
CA ARG A 16 9.48 7.39 9.09
C ARG A 16 7.98 7.13 8.92
N LEU A 17 7.48 6.94 7.70
CA LEU A 17 6.06 6.75 7.42
C LEU A 17 5.61 5.27 7.42
N GLN A 18 6.51 4.31 7.62
CA GLN A 18 6.17 2.88 7.55
C GLN A 18 5.05 2.47 8.51
N TYR A 19 5.03 3.03 9.72
CA TYR A 19 3.98 2.75 10.70
C TYR A 19 2.61 3.22 10.20
N ILE A 20 2.52 4.43 9.65
CA ILE A 20 1.29 4.98 9.07
C ILE A 20 0.82 4.11 7.91
N ILE A 21 1.74 3.68 7.03
CA ILE A 21 1.41 2.78 5.92
C ILE A 21 0.81 1.48 6.44
N LYS A 22 1.41 0.88 7.47
CA LYS A 22 0.91 -0.34 8.09
C LYS A 22 -0.49 -0.16 8.68
N ASP A 23 -0.73 0.95 9.37
CA ASP A 23 -2.04 1.25 9.99
C ASP A 23 -3.12 1.44 8.93
N ILE A 24 -2.82 2.19 7.86
CA ILE A 24 -3.75 2.37 6.73
C ILE A 24 -4.02 1.04 6.02
N GLU A 25 -2.99 0.22 5.80
CA GLU A 25 -3.14 -1.10 5.18
C GLU A 25 -4.00 -2.02 6.07
N GLN A 26 -3.89 -1.92 7.39
CA GLN A 26 -4.72 -2.65 8.33
C GLN A 26 -6.20 -2.25 8.22
N VAL A 27 -6.49 -0.95 8.12
CA VAL A 27 -7.85 -0.45 7.87
C VAL A 27 -8.39 -0.96 6.53
N GLN A 28 -7.58 -0.92 5.47
CA GLN A 28 -7.96 -1.45 4.16
C GLN A 28 -8.25 -2.97 4.23
N ASN A 29 -7.42 -3.74 4.92
CA ASN A 29 -7.63 -5.17 5.11
C ASN A 29 -8.93 -5.45 5.89
N ASN A 30 -9.24 -4.67 6.91
CA ASN A 30 -10.52 -4.80 7.64
C ASN A 30 -11.72 -4.50 6.72
N ALA A 31 -11.62 -3.48 5.87
CA ALA A 31 -12.65 -3.19 4.87
C ALA A 31 -12.82 -4.34 3.86
N ILE A 32 -11.72 -4.94 3.38
CA ILE A 32 -11.75 -6.12 2.50
C ILE A 32 -12.45 -7.29 3.20
N ARG A 33 -12.12 -7.57 4.46
CA ARG A 33 -12.77 -8.63 5.24
C ARG A 33 -14.28 -8.39 5.35
N PHE A 34 -14.69 -7.15 5.57
CA PHE A 34 -16.10 -6.79 5.64
C PHE A 34 -16.82 -6.98 4.30
N ILE A 35 -16.28 -6.42 3.20
CA ILE A 35 -16.87 -6.48 1.87
C ILE A 35 -16.97 -7.93 1.37
N ALA A 36 -15.89 -8.70 1.52
CA ALA A 36 -15.83 -10.11 1.09
C ALA A 36 -16.45 -11.08 2.11
N LYS A 37 -17.01 -10.58 3.22
CA LYS A 37 -17.65 -11.37 4.29
C LYS A 37 -16.76 -12.51 4.82
N LEU A 38 -15.46 -12.25 4.94
CA LEU A 38 -14.47 -13.23 5.37
C LEU A 38 -14.65 -13.62 6.83
N LYS A 39 -14.54 -14.91 7.15
CA LYS A 39 -14.65 -15.47 8.51
C LYS A 39 -13.37 -16.18 8.91
N GLY A 40 -13.04 -16.15 10.21
CA GLY A 40 -11.93 -16.93 10.77
C GLY A 40 -10.59 -16.72 10.04
N ARG A 41 -10.02 -17.80 9.51
CA ARG A 41 -8.71 -17.84 8.84
C ARG A 41 -8.77 -17.60 7.33
N ASP A 42 -9.88 -17.10 6.81
CA ASP A 42 -10.00 -16.81 5.38
C ASP A 42 -8.89 -15.86 4.90
N SER A 43 -8.34 -16.17 3.73
CA SER A 43 -7.22 -15.45 3.13
C SER A 43 -7.68 -14.06 2.64
N ILE A 44 -7.14 -13.02 3.28
CA ILE A 44 -7.33 -11.63 2.85
C ILE A 44 -6.74 -11.42 1.46
N THR A 45 -5.56 -12.01 1.19
CA THR A 45 -4.87 -11.89 -0.11
C THR A 45 -5.77 -12.38 -1.24
N ALA A 46 -6.37 -13.56 -1.08
CA ALA A 46 -7.25 -14.11 -2.11
C ALA A 46 -8.51 -13.25 -2.34
N ALA A 47 -9.07 -12.66 -1.28
CA ALA A 47 -10.22 -11.77 -1.38
C ALA A 47 -9.86 -10.43 -2.03
N ARG A 48 -8.70 -9.89 -1.69
CA ARG A 48 -8.16 -8.67 -2.28
C ARG A 48 -7.96 -8.85 -3.78
N ASP A 49 -7.37 -9.97 -4.20
CA ASP A 49 -7.12 -10.28 -5.60
C ASP A 49 -8.45 -10.45 -6.37
N LYS A 50 -9.46 -11.10 -5.77
CA LYS A 50 -10.81 -11.18 -6.34
C LYS A 50 -11.49 -9.82 -6.48
N LEU A 51 -11.22 -8.89 -5.58
CA LEU A 51 -11.75 -7.52 -5.62
C LEU A 51 -10.91 -6.59 -6.53
N ASN A 52 -9.82 -7.08 -7.14
CA ASN A 52 -8.86 -6.29 -7.91
C ASN A 52 -8.35 -5.06 -7.13
N LEU A 53 -8.13 -5.22 -5.82
CA LEU A 53 -7.63 -4.14 -4.97
C LEU A 53 -6.12 -4.22 -4.82
N GLU A 54 -5.42 -3.12 -5.08
CA GLU A 54 -3.98 -3.03 -4.88
C GLU A 54 -3.64 -2.66 -3.43
N THR A 55 -2.46 -3.07 -2.95
CA THR A 55 -1.96 -2.60 -1.65
C THR A 55 -1.62 -1.12 -1.71
N LEU A 56 -1.61 -0.44 -0.56
CA LEU A 56 -1.12 0.93 -0.48
C LEU A 56 0.34 1.02 -0.92
N HIS A 57 1.12 -0.02 -0.65
CA HIS A 57 2.51 -0.13 -1.09
C HIS A 57 2.61 -0.10 -2.62
N ASP A 58 1.88 -0.96 -3.32
CA ASP A 58 1.89 -1.05 -4.78
C ASP A 58 1.41 0.27 -5.41
N ARG A 59 0.34 0.85 -4.87
CA ARG A 59 -0.18 2.14 -5.32
C ARG A 59 0.86 3.25 -5.19
N ARG A 60 1.56 3.33 -4.04
CA ARG A 60 2.64 4.30 -3.82
C ARG A 60 3.82 4.07 -4.77
N PHE A 61 4.17 2.81 -5.01
CA PHE A 61 5.24 2.46 -5.93
C PHE A 61 4.91 2.91 -7.36
N LYS A 62 3.71 2.61 -7.85
CA LYS A 62 3.22 3.06 -9.16
C LYS A 62 3.16 4.58 -9.28
N LEU A 63 2.67 5.28 -8.25
CA LEU A 63 2.62 6.74 -8.23
C LEU A 63 4.03 7.36 -8.29
N ARG A 64 5.00 6.78 -7.57
CA ARG A 64 6.40 7.21 -7.66
C ARG A 64 6.96 7.02 -9.06
N HIS A 65 6.75 5.85 -9.67
CA HIS A 65 7.19 5.61 -11.05
C HIS A 65 6.52 6.55 -12.05
N LYS A 66 5.23 6.84 -11.89
CA LYS A 66 4.51 7.79 -12.75
C LYS A 66 5.05 9.22 -12.63
N LEU A 67 5.52 9.63 -11.45
CA LEU A 67 6.15 10.94 -11.25
C LEU A 67 7.58 11.01 -11.81
N LEU A 68 8.20 9.87 -12.12
CA LEU A 68 9.56 9.77 -12.65
C LEU A 68 9.60 9.66 -14.19
N LEU A 69 8.46 9.42 -14.84
CA LEU A 69 8.27 9.44 -16.30
C LEU A 69 7.71 10.79 -16.75
#